data_AF-A0A6I1R7L7-F1
#
_entry.id   AF-A0A6I1R7L7-F1
#
_cell.length_a   1.000
_cell.length_b   1.000
_cell.length_c   1.000
_cell.angle_alpha   90.00
_cell.angle_beta   90.00
_cell.angle_gamma   90.00
#
_symmetry.space_group_name_H-M   'P 1'
#
loop_
_entity.id
_entity.type
_entity.pdbx_description
1 polymer ?
#
loop_
_entity_poly.entity_id
_entity_poly.type
_entity_poly.pdbx_seq_one_letter_code
_entity_poly.pdbx_strand_id
1 'polypeptide(L)'
;MPLLCSGSRCRKRELARPSLSLYDRRLAKIIKRCQDLPGYELFQYVGEDGERHAIDSNAVNEYIRQIAGEEFSTKDFRTWAGTVLAARALQQFETIDS
;
A
#
# COMPACT_ATOMS: atom_id res chain seq x y z
N MET A 1 19.80 12.18 29.16
CA MET A 1 19.08 11.14 29.93
C MET A 1 18.53 10.13 28.91
N PRO A 2 19.14 8.94 28.74
CA PRO A 2 18.75 8.01 27.70
C PRO A 2 17.64 7.09 28.23
N LEU A 3 16.51 7.02 27.53
CA LEU A 3 15.50 5.99 27.75
C LEU A 3 15.78 4.81 26.81
N LEU A 4 15.76 3.63 27.42
CA LEU A 4 15.99 2.32 26.82
C LEU A 4 14.90 1.97 25.78
N CYS A 5 15.30 1.69 24.55
CA CYS A 5 14.48 0.90 23.63
C CYS A 5 14.64 -0.58 23.97
N SER A 6 13.64 -1.12 24.67
CA SER A 6 13.45 -2.54 24.89
C SER A 6 12.75 -3.17 23.66
N GLY A 7 13.31 -4.29 23.17
CA GLY A 7 12.56 -5.39 22.59
C GLY A 7 11.62 -5.14 21.40
N SER A 8 12.16 -5.08 20.18
CA SER A 8 11.71 -5.87 19.02
C SER A 8 12.56 -5.52 17.81
N ARG A 9 13.12 -6.55 17.16
CA ARG A 9 14.06 -6.42 16.05
C ARG A 9 13.31 -5.95 14.80
N CYS A 10 13.16 -4.63 14.65
CA CYS A 10 12.62 -4.01 13.44
C CYS A 10 13.61 -4.24 12.28
N ARG A 11 13.46 -5.35 11.55
CA ARG A 11 14.22 -5.62 10.32
C ARG A 11 13.75 -4.64 9.24
N LYS A 12 14.40 -3.47 9.13
CA LYS A 12 14.28 -2.63 7.93
C LYS A 12 14.81 -3.44 6.75
N ARG A 13 13.89 -3.92 5.92
CA ARG A 13 14.24 -4.46 4.60
C ARG A 13 14.76 -3.26 3.80
N GLU A 14 16.01 -3.31 3.36
CA GLU A 14 16.59 -2.26 2.53
C GLU A 14 15.97 -2.39 1.13
N LEU A 15 14.92 -1.61 0.88
CA LEU A 15 14.28 -1.54 -0.43
C LEU A 15 15.05 -0.54 -1.30
N ALA A 16 15.63 -1.02 -2.40
CA ALA A 16 16.02 -0.17 -3.53
C ALA A 16 14.85 0.77 -3.84
N ARG A 17 15.08 2.09 -3.91
CA ARG A 17 14.01 3.09 -4.10
C ARG A 17 13.35 2.90 -5.48
N PRO A 18 12.17 2.27 -5.56
CA PRO A 18 11.48 2.14 -6.83
C PRO A 18 10.89 3.52 -7.14
N SER A 19 11.24 4.12 -8.27
CA SER A 19 10.53 5.29 -8.76
C SER A 19 9.32 4.82 -9.57
N LEU A 20 8.12 5.18 -9.11
CA LEU A 20 6.86 4.87 -9.78
C LEU A 20 6.14 6.20 -10.03
N SER A 21 5.79 6.47 -11.28
CA SER A 21 4.95 7.61 -11.64
C SER A 21 3.52 7.14 -11.86
N LEU A 22 2.57 7.68 -11.09
CA LEU A 22 1.15 7.38 -11.19
C LEU A 22 0.39 8.61 -11.66
N TYR A 23 -0.35 8.48 -12.77
CA TYR A 23 -1.17 9.55 -13.32
C TYR A 23 -2.65 9.23 -13.10
N ASP A 24 -3.14 9.53 -11.90
CA ASP A 24 -4.55 9.39 -11.54
C ASP A 24 -5.05 10.63 -10.79
N ARG A 25 -6.00 11.35 -11.39
CA ARG A 25 -6.55 12.60 -10.85
C ARG A 25 -7.33 12.37 -9.55
N ARG A 26 -8.02 11.24 -9.40
CA ARG A 26 -8.78 10.90 -8.19
C ARG A 26 -7.82 10.58 -7.06
N LEU A 27 -6.80 9.76 -7.32
CA LEU A 27 -5.78 9.42 -6.34
C LEU A 27 -5.01 10.67 -5.88
N ALA A 28 -4.61 11.55 -6.80
CA ALA A 28 -3.95 12.80 -6.47
C ALA A 28 -4.78 13.69 -5.53
N LYS A 29 -6.11 13.77 -5.75
CA LYS A 29 -7.02 14.50 -4.85
C LYS A 29 -7.08 13.87 -3.45
N ILE A 30 -7.10 12.54 -3.36
CA ILE A 30 -7.12 11.83 -2.07
C ILE A 30 -5.81 12.06 -1.32
N ILE A 31 -4.66 11.86 -1.98
CA ILE A 31 -3.34 12.09 -1.39
C ILE A 31 -3.20 13.54 -0.91
N LYS A 32 -3.66 14.51 -1.71
CA LYS A 32 -3.64 15.91 -1.31
C LYS A 32 -4.42 16.16 -0.02
N ARG A 33 -5.63 15.61 0.11
CA ARG A 33 -6.42 15.73 1.35
C ARG A 33 -5.71 15.14 2.56
N CYS A 34 -5.00 14.03 2.40
CA CYS A 34 -4.22 13.45 3.50
C CYS A 34 -2.98 14.28 3.85
N GLN A 35 -2.33 14.93 2.88
CA GLN A 35 -1.20 15.85 3.10
C GLN A 35 -1.61 17.17 3.77
N ASP A 36 -2.82 17.67 3.50
CA ASP A 36 -3.32 18.91 4.08
C ASP A 36 -3.62 18.76 5.59
N LEU A 37 -3.61 17.54 6.13
CA LEU A 37 -3.82 17.26 7.55
C LEU A 37 -2.51 17.47 8.35
N PRO A 38 -2.54 18.22 9.48
CA PRO A 38 -1.35 18.44 10.29
C PRO A 38 -0.77 17.12 10.84
N GLY A 39 0.55 16.94 10.75
CA GLY A 39 1.26 15.78 11.28
C GLY A 39 2.39 15.32 10.37
N TYR A 40 3.11 14.26 10.79
CA TYR A 40 4.17 13.63 10.00
C TYR A 40 3.67 12.45 9.15
N GLU A 41 2.49 11.92 9.47
CA GLU A 41 1.91 10.76 8.80
C GLU A 41 1.18 11.16 7.52
N LEU A 42 1.58 10.58 6.38
CA LEU A 42 1.00 10.88 5.08
C LEU A 42 -0.40 10.26 4.92
N PHE A 43 -0.65 9.10 5.49
CA PHE A 43 -1.92 8.38 5.33
C PHE A 43 -2.75 8.54 6.60
N GLN A 44 -3.56 9.59 6.63
CA GLN A 44 -4.51 9.87 7.69
C GLN A 44 -5.81 10.41 7.13
N TYR A 45 -6.90 10.22 7.88
CA TYR A 45 -8.21 10.75 7.57
C TYR A 45 -8.92 11.22 8.84
N VAL A 46 -9.96 12.04 8.68
CA VAL A 46 -10.84 12.47 9.76
C VAL A 46 -12.06 11.57 9.78
N GLY A 47 -12.32 10.92 10.92
CA GLY A 47 -13.46 10.05 11.16
C GLY A 47 -14.77 10.82 11.32
N GLU A 48 -15.87 10.10 11.44
CA GLU A 48 -17.20 10.70 11.66
C GLU A 48 -17.33 11.39 13.02
N ASP A 49 -16.51 10.98 13.98
CA ASP A 49 -16.34 11.59 15.30
C ASP A 49 -15.53 12.90 15.28
N GLY A 50 -14.96 13.26 14.12
CA GLY A 50 -14.07 14.41 13.97
C GLY A 50 -12.63 14.14 14.40
N GLU A 51 -12.33 12.92 14.84
CA GLU A 51 -11.00 12.52 15.28
C GLU A 51 -10.14 12.06 14.11
N ARG A 52 -8.82 12.09 14.30
CA ARG A 52 -7.86 11.69 13.27
C ARG A 52 -7.46 10.24 13.43
N HIS A 53 -7.52 9.52 12.32
CA HIS A 53 -7.09 8.13 12.26
C HIS A 53 -5.93 7.99 11.29
N ALA A 54 -4.79 7.51 11.80
CA ALA A 54 -3.68 7.07 10.97
C ALA A 54 -4.02 5.73 10.31
N ILE A 55 -3.60 5.56 9.07
CA ILE A 55 -3.76 4.32 8.31
C ILE A 55 -2.41 3.62 8.29
N ASP A 56 -2.28 2.55 9.06
CA ASP A 56 -1.10 1.69 9.05
C ASP A 56 -1.30 0.42 8.21
N SER A 57 -0.27 -0.42 8.15
CA SER A 57 -0.35 -1.69 7.42
C SER A 57 -1.37 -2.66 8.02
N ASN A 58 -1.66 -2.57 9.32
CA ASN A 58 -2.63 -3.45 9.96
C ASN A 58 -4.05 -3.08 9.51
N ALA A 59 -4.38 -1.78 9.52
CA ALA A 59 -5.66 -1.27 9.05
C ALA A 59 -5.95 -1.69 7.60
N VAL A 60 -4.94 -1.63 6.72
CA VAL A 60 -5.09 -2.07 5.33
C VAL A 60 -5.33 -3.58 5.22
N ASN A 61 -4.58 -4.40 5.97
CA ASN A 61 -4.79 -5.85 5.94
C ASN A 61 -6.15 -6.26 6.53
N GLU A 62 -6.57 -5.61 7.61
CA GLU A 62 -7.89 -5.81 8.22
C GLU A 62 -9.01 -5.52 7.22
N TYR A 63 -8.93 -4.37 6.54
CA TYR A 63 -9.88 -4.03 5.49
C TYR A 63 -9.92 -5.08 4.37
N ILE A 64 -8.77 -5.58 3.92
CA ILE A 64 -8.70 -6.63 2.90
C ILE A 64 -9.40 -7.91 3.37
N ARG A 65 -9.17 -8.33 4.61
CA ARG A 65 -9.82 -9.52 5.17
C ARG A 65 -11.32 -9.37 5.27
N GLN A 66 -11.81 -8.18 5.63
CA GLN A 66 -13.24 -7.90 5.70
C GLN A 66 -13.93 -8.02 4.34
N ILE A 67 -13.28 -7.64 3.25
CA ILE A 67 -13.89 -7.65 1.91
C ILE A 67 -13.60 -8.91 1.08
N ALA A 68 -12.50 -9.61 1.36
CA ALA A 68 -12.03 -10.74 0.56
C ALA A 68 -11.96 -12.06 1.35
N GLY A 69 -11.96 -12.02 2.68
CA GLY A 69 -11.81 -13.16 3.58
C GLY A 69 -10.45 -13.22 4.28
N GLU A 70 -10.40 -13.92 5.42
CA GLU A 70 -9.24 -14.02 6.32
C GLU A 70 -7.97 -14.59 5.69
N GLU A 71 -8.11 -15.37 4.61
CA GLU A 71 -6.99 -16.00 3.90
C GLU A 71 -6.22 -15.01 3.02
N PHE A 72 -6.80 -13.84 2.72
CA PHE A 72 -6.22 -12.84 1.85
C PHE A 72 -5.54 -11.71 2.61
N SER A 73 -4.51 -11.15 1.98
CA SER A 73 -3.70 -10.08 2.56
C SER A 73 -3.07 -9.20 1.48
N THR A 74 -2.43 -8.11 1.90
CA THR A 74 -1.72 -7.19 1.00
C THR A 74 -0.64 -7.84 0.12
N LYS A 75 -0.03 -8.96 0.55
CA LYS A 75 0.98 -9.66 -0.27
C LYS A 75 0.36 -10.32 -1.51
N ASP A 76 -0.89 -10.76 -1.44
CA ASP A 76 -1.52 -11.56 -2.50
C ASP A 76 -1.79 -10.69 -3.74
N PHE A 77 -2.00 -9.39 -3.56
CA PHE A 77 -2.05 -8.41 -4.65
C PHE A 77 -0.77 -8.39 -5.50
N ARG A 78 0.41 -8.57 -4.89
CA ARG A 78 1.67 -8.58 -5.64
C ARG A 78 1.80 -9.85 -6.48
N THR A 79 1.39 -11.00 -5.92
CA THR A 79 1.37 -12.27 -6.64
C THR A 79 0.39 -12.23 -7.79
N TRP A 80 -0.84 -11.79 -7.54
CA TRP A 80 -1.87 -11.65 -8.56
C TRP A 80 -1.45 -10.71 -9.69
N ALA A 81 -0.95 -9.52 -9.34
CA ALA A 81 -0.46 -8.56 -10.34
C ALA A 81 0.70 -9.14 -11.17
N GLY A 82 1.64 -9.85 -10.54
CA GLY A 82 2.73 -10.54 -11.23
C GLY A 82 2.22 -11.57 -12.24
N THR A 83 1.27 -12.42 -11.84
CA THR A 83 0.67 -13.43 -12.72
C THR A 83 -0.08 -12.80 -13.89
N VAL A 84 -0.89 -11.76 -13.63
CA VAL A 84 -1.63 -11.03 -14.68
C VAL A 84 -0.67 -10.38 -15.68
N LEU A 85 0.41 -9.75 -15.20
CA LEU A 85 1.42 -9.14 -16.07
C LEU A 85 2.16 -10.19 -16.90
N ALA A 86 2.52 -11.33 -16.31
CA ALA A 86 3.16 -12.43 -17.02
C ALA A 86 2.25 -12.99 -18.13
N ALA A 87 0.97 -13.24 -17.82
CA ALA A 87 0.00 -13.72 -18.80
C ALA A 87 -0.20 -12.74 -19.96
N ARG A 88 -0.29 -11.43 -19.67
CA ARG A 88 -0.38 -10.38 -20.71
C ARG A 88 0.87 -10.32 -21.58
N ALA A 89 2.05 -10.44 -20.98
CA ALA A 89 3.29 -10.46 -21.73
C ALA A 89 3.35 -11.68 -22.67
N LEU A 90 2.99 -12.87 -22.19
CA LEU A 90 2.93 -14.09 -23.00
C LEU A 90 1.98 -13.94 -24.19
N GLN A 91 0.78 -13.41 -23.98
CA GLN A 91 -0.17 -13.15 -25.07
C GLN A 91 0.42 -12.22 -26.14
N GLN A 92 1.16 -11.18 -25.74
CA GLN A 92 1.79 -10.25 -26.68
C GLN A 92 2.90 -10.92 -27.52
N PHE A 93 3.65 -11.87 -26.94
CA PHE A 93 4.65 -12.64 -27.69
C PHE A 93 4.03 -13.56 -28.73
N GLU A 94 2.95 -14.29 -28.40
CA GLU A 94 2.28 -15.20 -29.35
C GLU A 94 1.75 -14.46 -30.60
N THR A 95 1.32 -13.21 -30.45
CA THR A 95 0.88 -12.37 -31.59
C THR A 95 2.01 -11.84 -32.48
N ILE A 96 3.28 -11.92 -32.06
CA ILE A 96 4.43 -11.42 -32.85
C ILE A 96 5.04 -12.54 -33.71
N ASP A 97 4.89 -13.80 -33.29
CA ASP A 97 5.40 -14.98 -33.99
C ASP A 97 4.39 -15.60 -35.00
N SER A 98 3.26 -14.92 -35.27
CA SER A 98 2.24 -15.30 -36.27
C SER A 98 2.13 -14.26 -37.38
#